data_AF-A0A520ADG2-F1
#
_entry.id   AF-A0A520ADG2-F1
#
_cell.length_a   1.000
_cell.length_b   1.000
_cell.length_c   1.000
_cell.angle_alpha   90.00
_cell.angle_beta   90.00
_cell.angle_gamma   90.00
#
_symmetry.space_group_name_H-M   'P 1'
#
loop_
_entity.id
_entity.type
_entity.pdbx_description
1 polymer ?
#
loop_
_entity_poly.entity_id
_entity_poly.type
_entity_poly.pdbx_seq_one_letter_code
_entity_poly.pdbx_strand_id
1 'polypeptide(L)' 'MANAKDVAAVIQSALDEIGVTGQLAVSIDGQEVTSSVGSPGGGDLHVGVVVEDRSRKTSSHRQTKSAI' A
#
# COMPACT_ATOMS: atom_id res chain seq x y z
N MET A 1 0.93 14.98 -1.78
CA MET A 1 1.31 13.70 -1.14
C MET A 1 0.45 12.63 -1.79
N ALA A 2 1.05 11.60 -2.38
CA ALA A 2 0.29 10.53 -3.05
C ALA A 2 -0.56 9.79 -2.01
N ASN A 3 -1.80 9.45 -2.35
CA ASN A 3 -2.72 8.71 -1.48
C ASN A 3 -2.85 7.25 -1.91
N ALA A 4 -3.53 6.42 -1.10
CA ALA A 4 -3.70 4.99 -1.37
C ALA A 4 -4.37 4.69 -2.72
N LYS A 5 -5.26 5.56 -3.20
CA LYS A 5 -5.94 5.41 -4.50
C LYS A 5 -4.98 5.66 -5.67
N ASP A 6 -4.09 6.64 -5.55
CA ASP A 6 -3.10 6.93 -6.60
C ASP A 6 -2.17 5.73 -6.81
N VAL A 7 -1.71 5.12 -5.70
CA VAL A 7 -0.88 3.91 -5.73
C VAL A 7 -1.66 2.72 -6.27
N ALA A 8 -2.91 2.53 -5.82
CA ALA A 8 -3.76 1.46 -6.33
C ALA A 8 -3.98 1.57 -7.85
N ALA A 9 -4.22 2.78 -8.38
CA ALA A 9 -4.43 3.00 -9.81
C ALA A 9 -3.20 2.66 -10.66
N VAL A 10 -2.00 3.01 -10.21
CA VAL A 10 -0.75 2.67 -10.91
C VAL A 10 -0.53 1.16 -10.92
N ILE A 11 -0.71 0.50 -9.78
CA ILE A 11 -0.52 -0.95 -9.66
C ILE A 11 -1.58 -1.70 -10.47
N GLN A 12 -2.83 -1.25 -10.42
CA GLN A 12 -3.90 -1.81 -11.22
C GLN A 12 -3.60 -1.70 -12.72
N SER A 13 -3.12 -0.54 -13.20
CA SER A 13 -2.73 -0.37 -14.61
C SER A 13 -1.64 -1.37 -15.04
N ALA A 14 -0.65 -1.63 -14.17
CA ALA A 14 0.40 -2.60 -14.45
C ALA A 14 -0.11 -4.05 -14.45
N LEU A 15 -1.03 -4.39 -13.53
CA LEU A 15 -1.66 -5.71 -13.47
C LEU A 15 -2.57 -5.97 -14.68
N ASP A 16 -3.28 -4.94 -15.14
CA ASP A 16 -4.10 -4.99 -16.35
C ASP A 16 -3.23 -5.20 -17.61
N GLU A 17 -2.07 -4.54 -17.70
CA GLU A 17 -1.13 -4.70 -18.82
C GLU A 17 -0.62 -6.14 -18.98
N ILE A 18 -0.42 -6.85 -17.87
CA ILE A 18 0.03 -8.25 -17.86
C ILE A 18 -1.12 -9.27 -17.85
N GLY A 19 -2.38 -8.81 -17.85
CA GLY A 19 -3.57 -9.68 -17.89
C GLY A 19 -3.81 -10.49 -16.61
N VAL A 20 -3.45 -9.97 -15.44
CA VAL A 20 -3.67 -10.64 -14.15
C VAL A 20 -5.09 -10.35 -13.65
N THR A 21 -5.75 -11.37 -13.09
CA THR A 21 -7.04 -11.24 -12.40
C THR A 21 -6.89 -11.49 -10.90
N GLY A 22 -7.72 -10.81 -10.11
CA GLY A 22 -7.83 -11.04 -8.67
C GLY A 22 -8.10 -9.79 -7.85
N GLN A 23 -7.45 -9.70 -6.70
CA GLN A 23 -7.71 -8.65 -5.70
C GLN A 23 -6.43 -7.89 -5.36
N LEU A 24 -6.53 -6.55 -5.38
CA LEU A 24 -5.48 -5.61 -4.97
C LEU A 24 -5.90 -4.91 -3.68
N ALA A 25 -5.08 -5.02 -2.64
CA ALA A 25 -5.24 -4.26 -1.40
C ALA A 25 -4.02 -3.35 -1.20
N VAL A 26 -4.26 -2.06 -1.04
CA VAL A 26 -3.23 -1.04 -0.80
C VAL A 26 -3.48 -0.36 0.53
N SER A 27 -2.51 -0.38 1.44
CA SER A 27 -2.57 0.28 2.73
C SER A 27 -1.51 1.38 2.83
N ILE A 28 -1.93 2.61 3.13
CA ILE A 28 -1.04 3.75 3.39
C ILE A 28 -1.47 4.42 4.70
N ASP A 29 -0.56 4.50 5.67
CA ASP A 29 -0.79 5.16 6.96
C ASP A 29 -2.09 4.71 7.67
N GLY A 30 -2.47 3.43 7.51
CA GLY A 30 -3.69 2.86 8.09
C GLY A 30 -4.97 3.06 7.28
N GLN A 31 -4.91 3.75 6.13
CA GLN A 31 -5.99 3.77 5.14
C GLN A 31 -5.82 2.62 4.16
N GLU A 32 -6.82 1.75 4.08
CA GLU A 32 -6.84 0.63 3.15
C GLU A 32 -7.79 0.91 1.97
N VAL A 33 -7.33 0.58 0.78
CA VAL A 33 -8.11 0.59 -0.47
C VAL A 33 -8.04 -0.81 -1.06
N THR A 34 -9.20 -1.42 -1.26
CA THR A 34 -9.33 -2.72 -1.92
C THR A 34 -10.01 -2.54 -3.27
N SER A 35 -9.44 -3.12 -4.32
CA SER A 35 -9.95 -3.10 -5.67
C SER A 35 -9.85 -4.48 -6.31
N SER A 36 -10.86 -4.83 -7.10
CA SER A 36 -10.79 -6.00 -7.98
C SER A 36 -10.07 -5.63 -9.28
N VAL A 37 -9.20 -6.53 -9.73
CA VAL A 37 -8.46 -6.41 -10.98
C VAL A 37 -8.99 -7.51 -11.91
N GLY A 38 -9.54 -7.10 -13.05
CA GLY A 38 -10.23 -8.00 -13.96
C GLY A 38 -11.44 -8.73 -13.33
N SER A 39 -11.88 -9.80 -13.99
CA SER A 39 -12.97 -10.65 -13.51
C SER A 39 -12.41 -11.80 -12.67
N PRO A 40 -12.76 -11.89 -11.38
CA PRO A 40 -12.19 -12.90 -10.52
C PRO A 40 -12.63 -14.35 -10.87
N GLY A 41 -11.68 -15.28 -10.87
CA GLY A 41 -11.84 -16.71 -11.12
C GLY A 41 -11.09 -17.59 -10.08
N GLY A 42 -11.23 -18.92 -10.21
CA GLY A 42 -10.73 -19.88 -9.21
C GLY A 42 -9.21 -19.96 -9.04
N GLY A 43 -8.42 -19.20 -9.80
CA GLY A 43 -6.95 -19.16 -9.76
C GLY A 43 -6.37 -17.76 -9.57
N ASP A 44 -7.14 -16.83 -9.02
CA ASP A 44 -6.78 -15.42 -8.92
C ASP A 44 -5.60 -15.11 -8.00
N LEU A 45 -4.92 -14.01 -8.32
CA LEU A 45 -3.83 -13.47 -7.52
C LEU A 45 -4.37 -12.50 -6.46
N HIS A 46 -3.90 -12.64 -5.22
CA HIS A 46 -4.12 -11.67 -4.16
C HIS A 46 -2.83 -10.86 -3.95
N VAL A 47 -2.90 -9.55 -4.19
CA VAL A 47 -1.75 -8.64 -4.09
C VAL A 47 -1.99 -7.66 -2.94
N GLY A 48 -1.14 -7.72 -1.92
CA GLY A 48 -1.14 -6.79 -0.78
C GLY A 48 0.06 -5.84 -0.84
N VAL A 49 -0.21 -4.54 -0.73
CA VAL A 49 0.81 -3.48 -0.83
C VAL A 49 0.71 -2.58 0.40
N VAL A 50 1.83 -2.43 1.13
CA VAL A 50 1.92 -1.55 2.29
C VAL A 50 2.92 -0.44 1.97
N VAL A 51 2.47 0.80 2.03
CA VAL A 51 3.31 1.98 1.83
C VAL A 51 3.50 2.69 3.17
N GLU A 52 4.73 2.71 3.65
CA GLU A 52 5.13 3.45 4.84
C GLU A 52 5.83 4.74 4.45
N ASP A 53 5.41 5.86 5.04
CA ASP A 53 6.09 7.14 4.87
C ASP A 53 7.45 7.14 5.61
N ARG A 54 8.54 7.11 4.84
CA ARG A 54 9.92 7.18 5.39
C ARG A 54 10.23 8.51 6.09
N SER A 55 9.48 9.57 5.83
CA SER A 55 9.69 10.87 6.47
C SER A 55 9.33 10.88 7.95
N ARG A 56 8.51 9.92 8.42
CA ARG A 56 8.15 9.78 9.84
C ARG A 56 9.22 9.10 10.70
N LYS A 57 10.31 8.57 10.11
CA LYS A 57 11.36 7.84 10.86
C LYS A 57 12.42 8.74 11.53
N THR A 58 12.41 10.07 11.36
CA THR A 58 13.45 10.95 11.92
C THR A 58 13.09 11.61 13.26
N SER A 59 11.88 11.43 13.79
CA SER A 59 11.46 12.11 15.03
C SER A 59 11.56 11.29 16.32
N SER A 60 12.14 10.08 16.27
CA SER A 60 12.36 9.27 17.48
C SER A 60 13.85 9.08 17.77
N HIS A 61 14.53 10.19 18.06
CA HIS A 61 15.83 10.15 18.72
C HIS A 61 16.05 11.37 19.62
N ARG A 62 15.40 11.38 20.78
CA ARG A 62 15.99 12.04 21.96
C ARG A 62 15.83 11.16 23.19
N GLN A 63 16.74 10.22 23.30
CA GLN A 63 17.07 9.55 24.53
C GLN A 63 17.76 10.54 25.51
N THR A 64 17.31 10.48 26.77
CA THR A 64 18.07 10.76 28.02
C THR A 64 18.22 12.25 28.43
N LYS A 65 18.19 12.67 29.71
CA LYS A 65 18.24 12.01 31.03
C LYS A 65 17.36 12.74 32.04
N SER A 66 16.95 11.99 33.06
CA SER A 66 16.41 12.44 34.35
C SER A 66 17.20 13.57 35.00
N ALA A 67 16.43 14.43 35.67
CA ALA A 67 16.67 15.15 36.93
C ALA A 67 18.12 15.33 37.44
N ILE A 68 18.46 16.59 37.67
CA ILE A 68 19.18 17.04 38.88
C ILE A 68 18.42 18.25 39.42
#